data_AF-A0A6P9EJP5-F1
#
_entry.id   AF-A0A6P9EJP5-F1
#
_cell.length_a   1.000
_cell.length_b   1.000
_cell.length_c   1.000
_cell.angle_alpha   90.00
_cell.angle_beta   90.00
_cell.angle_gamma   90.00
#
_symmetry.space_group_name_H-M   'P 1'
#
loop_
_entity.id
_entity.type
_entity.pdbx_description
1 polymer ?
#
loop_
_entity_poly.entity_id
_entity_poly.type
_entity_poly.pdbx_seq_one_letter_code
_entity_poly.pdbx_strand_id
1 'polypeptide(L)'
;MNHSRDSESLWAPRQRTPKASKNPDLVHGIGKYSRSKMYHKRGLWAIKAKNGGVFPGHGAKPKTTLPADKAPPPKFYHVDDVKKPLFNKQKPNTTKLRASITLGTVLIILVGRFMGKRVFFLKQLPTGLLLVH
;
A
#
# COMPACT_ATOMS: atom_id res chain seq x y z
N MET A 1 -14.50 -40.65 -25.81
CA MET A 1 -13.75 -39.52 -26.40
C MET A 1 -14.44 -38.23 -26.01
N ASN A 2 -14.00 -37.56 -24.95
CA ASN A 2 -14.56 -36.27 -24.52
C ASN A 2 -13.50 -35.18 -24.75
N HIS A 3 -13.52 -34.60 -25.94
CA HIS A 3 -12.82 -33.36 -26.27
C HIS A 3 -13.90 -32.29 -26.50
N SER A 4 -14.20 -31.46 -25.50
CA SER A 4 -14.93 -30.19 -25.66
C SER A 4 -15.17 -29.48 -24.31
N ARG A 5 -14.11 -29.10 -23.59
CA ARG A 5 -14.24 -28.23 -22.40
C ARG A 5 -13.21 -27.10 -22.26
N ASP A 6 -12.38 -26.84 -23.28
CA ASP A 6 -11.28 -25.87 -23.15
C ASP A 6 -11.44 -24.59 -23.99
N SER A 7 -12.48 -24.47 -24.84
CA SER A 7 -12.64 -23.33 -25.76
C SER A 7 -13.26 -22.07 -25.15
N GLU A 8 -13.89 -22.13 -23.97
CA GLU A 8 -14.55 -20.97 -23.36
C GLU A 8 -13.63 -20.08 -22.50
N SER A 9 -12.37 -20.49 -22.28
CA SER A 9 -11.42 -19.75 -21.43
C SER A 9 -10.58 -18.70 -22.18
N LEU A 10 -10.71 -18.62 -23.51
CA LEU A 10 -9.84 -17.78 -24.37
C LEU A 10 -10.26 -16.30 -24.46
N TRP A 11 -11.45 -15.92 -24.00
CA TRP A 11 -11.98 -14.56 -24.10
C TRP A 11 -12.06 -13.80 -22.78
N ALA A 12 -11.76 -14.45 -21.65
CA ALA A 12 -11.77 -13.79 -20.35
C ALA A 12 -10.56 -12.82 -20.21
N PRO A 13 -10.77 -11.53 -19.87
CA PRO A 13 -9.66 -10.63 -19.59
C PRO A 13 -8.84 -11.20 -18.43
N ARG A 14 -7.59 -11.56 -18.72
CA ARG A 14 -6.66 -12.16 -17.73
C ARG A 14 -6.54 -11.23 -16.53
N GLN A 15 -7.13 -11.64 -15.40
CA GLN A 15 -7.07 -10.91 -14.14
C GLN A 15 -5.61 -10.66 -13.78
N ARG A 16 -5.18 -9.40 -13.78
CA ARG A 16 -3.79 -9.04 -13.50
C ARG A 16 -3.55 -9.17 -12.01
N THR A 17 -2.84 -10.21 -11.60
CA THR A 17 -2.32 -10.29 -10.24
C THR A 17 -1.28 -9.17 -10.02
N PRO A 18 -1.34 -8.45 -8.89
CA PRO A 18 -0.37 -7.41 -8.59
C PRO A 18 1.04 -8.01 -8.48
N LYS A 19 1.97 -7.54 -9.30
CA LYS A 19 3.36 -8.02 -9.29
C LYS A 19 4.12 -7.44 -8.11
N ALA A 20 4.59 -8.30 -7.21
CA ALA A 20 5.58 -7.94 -6.21
C ALA A 20 6.91 -7.48 -6.86
N SER A 21 7.69 -6.67 -6.14
CA SER A 21 9.00 -6.22 -6.62
C SER A 21 9.93 -7.42 -6.85
N LYS A 22 10.54 -7.50 -8.04
CA LYS A 22 11.60 -8.49 -8.34
C LYS A 22 12.92 -8.20 -7.62
N ASN A 23 13.03 -7.06 -6.93
CA ASN A 23 14.16 -6.67 -6.08
C ASN A 23 13.70 -6.71 -4.61
N PRO A 24 14.08 -7.76 -3.83
CA PRO A 24 13.84 -7.76 -2.40
C PRO A 24 14.76 -6.74 -1.71
N ASP A 25 14.33 -6.24 -0.56
CA ASP A 25 15.13 -5.33 0.25
C ASP A 25 16.29 -6.08 0.91
N LEU A 26 17.47 -5.48 0.92
CA LEU A 26 18.62 -5.93 1.72
C LEU A 26 18.50 -5.39 3.15
N VAL A 27 18.21 -4.09 3.23
CA VAL A 27 17.87 -3.34 4.45
C VAL A 27 16.70 -2.43 4.07
N HIS A 28 15.92 -1.97 5.05
CA HIS A 28 14.78 -1.09 4.80
C HIS A 28 15.16 0.11 3.91
N GLY A 29 14.53 0.24 2.75
CA GLY A 29 14.79 1.31 1.78
C GLY A 29 15.94 1.07 0.80
N ILE A 30 16.72 -0.01 0.95
CA ILE A 30 17.83 -0.36 0.05
C ILE A 30 17.58 -1.74 -0.57
N GLY A 31 17.36 -1.76 -1.89
CA GLY A 31 17.16 -3.00 -2.65
C GLY A 31 18.45 -3.82 -2.80
N LYS A 32 18.32 -5.16 -2.81
CA LYS A 32 19.45 -6.11 -2.93
C LYS A 32 20.23 -6.01 -4.23
N TYR A 33 19.56 -5.65 -5.33
CA TYR A 33 20.16 -5.58 -6.67
C TYR A 33 20.29 -4.13 -7.16
N SER A 34 21.37 -3.86 -7.89
CA SER A 34 21.61 -2.58 -8.57
C SER A 34 20.67 -2.36 -9.78
N ARG A 35 20.62 -1.11 -10.26
CA ARG A 35 19.79 -0.69 -11.41
C ARG A 35 20.10 -1.51 -12.67
N SER A 36 21.38 -1.76 -12.97
CA SER A 36 21.80 -2.50 -14.17
C SER A 36 21.40 -3.98 -14.10
N LYS A 37 21.57 -4.63 -12.94
CA LYS A 37 21.13 -6.03 -12.76
C LYS A 37 19.59 -6.14 -12.87
N MET A 38 18.87 -5.16 -12.33
CA MET A 38 17.41 -5.08 -12.44
C MET A 38 16.93 -4.82 -13.87
N TYR A 39 17.67 -4.04 -14.66
CA TYR A 39 17.40 -3.79 -16.08
C TYR A 39 17.36 -5.10 -16.88
N HIS A 40 18.33 -5.99 -16.64
CA HIS A 40 18.35 -7.32 -17.26
C HIS A 40 17.28 -8.26 -16.70
N LYS A 41 17.15 -8.35 -15.37
CA LYS A 41 16.21 -9.24 -14.68
C LYS A 41 14.73 -8.92 -14.95
N ARG A 42 14.40 -7.64 -15.15
CA ARG A 42 13.03 -7.22 -15.52
C ARG A 42 12.71 -7.45 -17.00
N GLY A 43 13.71 -7.76 -17.84
CA GLY A 43 13.54 -7.87 -19.29
C GLY A 43 13.33 -6.51 -19.96
N LEU A 44 13.66 -5.41 -19.28
CA LEU A 44 13.50 -4.05 -19.82
C LEU A 44 14.38 -3.86 -21.06
N TRP A 45 15.56 -4.48 -21.09
CA TRP A 45 16.44 -4.50 -22.26
C TRP A 45 15.74 -5.09 -23.51
N ALA A 46 15.01 -6.19 -23.36
CA ALA A 46 14.32 -6.83 -24.47
C ALA A 46 13.13 -5.99 -24.94
N ILE A 47 12.42 -5.34 -24.02
CA ILE A 47 11.34 -4.40 -24.36
C ILE A 47 11.90 -3.17 -25.09
N LYS A 48 13.03 -2.64 -24.65
CA LYS A 48 13.71 -1.52 -25.30
C LYS A 48 14.20 -1.89 -26.69
N ALA A 49 14.79 -3.06 -26.86
CA ALA A 49 15.24 -3.57 -28.16
C ALA A 49 14.06 -3.76 -29.14
N LYS A 50 12.95 -4.32 -28.66
CA LYS A 50 11.72 -4.50 -29.46
C LYS A 50 11.08 -3.18 -29.91
N ASN A 51 11.29 -2.10 -29.17
CA ASN A 51 10.74 -0.78 -29.44
C ASN A 51 11.79 0.19 -30.03
N GLY A 52 12.75 -0.34 -30.79
CA GLY A 52 13.72 0.50 -31.53
C GLY A 52 14.64 1.34 -30.64
N GLY A 53 14.95 0.87 -29.43
CA GLY A 53 15.80 1.60 -28.50
C GLY A 53 15.05 2.58 -27.58
N VAL A 54 13.73 2.71 -27.70
CA VAL A 54 12.91 3.60 -26.86
C VAL A 54 12.03 2.79 -25.91
N PHE A 55 11.86 3.25 -24.67
CA PHE A 55 10.91 2.61 -23.76
C PHE A 55 9.48 3.03 -24.12
N PRO A 56 8.51 2.10 -24.08
CA PRO A 56 7.12 2.45 -24.33
C PRO A 56 6.66 3.41 -23.24
N GLY A 57 6.45 4.67 -23.62
CA GLY A 57 5.94 5.72 -22.76
C GLY A 57 4.43 5.67 -22.71
N HIS A 58 3.86 5.79 -21.52
CA HIS A 58 2.46 6.19 -21.40
C HIS A 58 2.44 7.71 -21.55
N GLY A 59 2.13 8.19 -22.76
CA GLY A 59 1.80 9.60 -22.96
C GLY A 59 0.72 10.00 -21.96
N ALA A 60 0.82 11.21 -21.41
CA ALA A 60 -0.20 11.74 -20.51
C ALA A 60 -1.56 11.58 -21.20
N LYS A 61 -2.46 10.79 -20.60
CA LYS A 61 -3.82 10.72 -21.10
C LYS A 61 -4.34 12.17 -21.11
N PRO A 62 -4.86 12.69 -22.24
CA PRO A 62 -5.44 14.01 -22.26
C PRO A 62 -6.49 14.03 -21.15
N LYS A 63 -6.34 14.94 -20.19
CA LYS A 63 -7.35 15.15 -19.15
C LYS A 63 -8.62 15.49 -19.91
N THR A 64 -9.55 14.55 -20.01
CA THR A 64 -10.91 14.82 -20.45
C THR A 64 -11.41 15.93 -19.55
N THR A 65 -11.55 17.13 -20.12
CA THR A 65 -12.27 18.24 -19.53
C THR A 65 -13.72 17.83 -19.44
N LEU A 66 -14.06 17.07 -18.39
CA LEU A 66 -15.44 16.98 -17.95
C LEU A 66 -15.83 18.40 -17.54
N PRO A 67 -16.97 18.94 -18.04
CA PRO A 67 -17.48 20.19 -17.53
C PRO A 67 -17.71 19.98 -16.04
N ALA A 68 -16.94 20.67 -15.23
CA ALA A 68 -17.22 20.75 -13.81
C ALA A 68 -18.64 21.30 -13.70
N ASP A 69 -19.56 20.53 -13.12
CA ASP A 69 -20.69 21.10 -12.38
C ASP A 69 -20.08 21.98 -11.30
N LYS A 70 -19.78 23.22 -11.68
CA LYS A 70 -19.25 24.23 -10.79
C LYS A 70 -20.39 24.56 -9.86
N ALA A 71 -20.35 24.01 -8.65
CA ALA A 71 -21.14 24.53 -7.56
C ALA A 71 -21.03 26.07 -7.58
N PRO A 72 -22.16 26.80 -7.44
CA PRO A 72 -22.14 28.26 -7.46
C PRO A 72 -21.08 28.75 -6.45
N PRO A 73 -20.33 29.81 -6.78
CA PRO A 73 -19.29 30.31 -5.90
C PRO A 73 -19.89 30.61 -4.52
N PRO A 74 -19.15 30.36 -3.43
CA PRO A 74 -19.65 30.63 -2.10
C PRO A 74 -20.09 32.09 -2.01
N LYS A 75 -21.31 32.32 -1.49
CA LYS A 75 -21.88 33.67 -1.31
C LYS A 75 -21.06 34.52 -0.33
N PHE A 76 -20.26 33.88 0.51
CA PHE A 76 -19.43 34.51 1.53
C PHE A 76 -17.94 34.39 1.18
N TYR A 77 -17.25 35.52 1.12
CA TYR A 77 -15.79 35.61 0.99
C TYR A 77 -15.21 36.02 2.34
N HIS A 78 -14.18 35.30 2.80
CA HIS A 78 -13.45 35.72 4.00
C HIS A 78 -12.60 36.96 3.68
N VAL A 79 -12.52 37.90 4.62
CA VAL A 79 -11.71 39.13 4.48
C VAL A 79 -10.21 38.81 4.56
N ASP A 80 -9.86 37.74 5.27
CA ASP A 80 -8.48 37.28 5.42
C ASP A 80 -8.23 35.98 4.65
N ASP A 81 -7.07 35.91 3.99
CA ASP A 81 -6.58 34.68 3.37
C ASP A 81 -6.10 33.68 4.44
N VAL A 82 -6.96 32.71 4.78
CA VAL A 82 -6.58 31.62 5.69
C VAL A 82 -5.61 30.68 4.97
N LYS A 83 -4.36 30.66 5.43
CA LYS A 83 -3.32 29.78 4.89
C LYS A 83 -3.73 28.32 5.04
N LYS A 84 -3.76 27.58 3.93
CA LYS A 84 -4.03 26.13 3.96
C LYS A 84 -2.96 25.41 4.77
N PRO A 85 -3.34 24.51 5.69
CA PRO A 85 -2.36 23.72 6.43
C PRO A 85 -1.54 22.88 5.47
N LEU A 86 -0.25 22.69 5.77
CA LEU A 86 0.63 21.84 4.98
C LEU A 86 0.10 20.40 5.00
N PHE A 87 0.27 19.69 3.89
CA PHE A 87 -0.14 18.29 3.80
C PHE A 87 0.69 17.42 4.76
N ASN A 88 0.05 16.96 5.84
CA ASN A 88 0.67 15.99 6.75
C ASN A 88 0.67 14.60 6.10
N LYS A 89 1.88 14.05 5.85
CA LYS A 89 2.07 12.70 5.31
C LYS A 89 1.97 11.61 6.39
N GLN A 90 1.93 11.99 7.67
CA GLN A 90 1.88 11.03 8.77
C GLN A 90 0.49 10.37 8.83
N LYS A 91 0.49 9.05 8.78
CA LYS A 91 -0.70 8.22 9.00
C LYS A 91 -0.49 7.42 10.28
N PRO A 92 -1.50 7.31 11.16
CA PRO A 92 -1.41 6.48 12.34
C PRO A 92 -1.27 5.02 11.90
N ASN A 93 -0.12 4.41 12.19
CA ASN A 93 0.13 3.00 11.93
C ASN A 93 -0.15 2.20 13.20
N THR A 94 -0.55 0.94 13.03
CA THR A 94 -0.66 0.00 14.15
C THR A 94 0.67 -0.10 14.90
N THR A 95 0.60 -0.06 16.23
CA THR A 95 1.77 -0.18 17.10
C THR A 95 2.43 -1.55 16.92
N LYS A 96 3.76 -1.62 16.95
CA LYS A 96 4.48 -2.89 16.88
C LYS A 96 4.53 -3.53 18.26
N LEU A 97 4.22 -4.82 18.36
CA LEU A 97 4.39 -5.57 19.60
C LEU A 97 5.87 -5.82 19.90
N ARG A 98 6.21 -5.84 21.19
CA ARG A 98 7.50 -6.35 21.67
C ARG A 98 7.52 -7.87 21.54
N ALA A 99 8.69 -8.44 21.26
CA ALA A 99 8.84 -9.89 21.07
C ALA A 99 8.40 -10.72 22.30
N SER A 100 8.50 -10.16 23.50
CA SER A 100 8.06 -10.81 24.74
C SER A 100 6.54 -10.87 24.92
N ILE A 101 5.76 -10.17 24.10
CA ILE A 101 4.30 -10.12 24.19
C ILE A 101 3.77 -11.09 23.14
N THR A 102 3.70 -12.37 23.49
CA THR A 102 3.10 -13.42 22.67
C THR A 102 1.74 -13.79 23.22
N LEU A 103 0.87 -14.36 22.37
CA LEU A 103 -0.46 -14.82 22.78
C LEU A 103 -0.32 -15.78 23.97
N GLY A 104 -1.07 -15.55 25.04
CA GLY A 104 -0.99 -16.30 26.30
C GLY A 104 0.06 -15.80 27.30
N THR A 105 0.84 -14.76 26.96
CA THR A 105 1.77 -14.15 27.94
C THR A 105 1.00 -13.44 29.05
N VAL A 106 1.46 -13.62 30.29
CA VAL A 106 0.94 -12.89 31.45
C VAL A 106 1.54 -11.48 31.50
N LEU A 107 0.66 -10.47 31.45
CA LEU A 107 1.01 -9.07 31.59
C LEU A 107 0.62 -8.57 32.99
N ILE A 108 1.37 -7.58 33.49
CA ILE A 108 1.03 -6.83 34.70
C ILE A 108 0.54 -5.46 34.27
N ILE A 109 -0.68 -5.11 34.63
CA ILE A 109 -1.23 -3.78 34.34
C ILE A 109 -0.63 -2.79 35.32
N LEU A 110 0.01 -1.74 34.79
CA LEU A 110 0.69 -0.73 35.61
C LEU A 110 -0.19 0.47 35.95
N VAL A 111 -1.28 0.71 35.22
CA VAL A 111 -2.15 1.89 35.39
C VAL A 111 -3.64 1.52 35.22
N GLY A 112 -4.53 2.18 35.95
CA GLY A 112 -5.99 2.02 35.86
C GLY A 112 -6.61 1.15 36.96
N ARG A 113 -7.89 0.77 36.81
CA ARG A 113 -8.63 0.02 37.85
C ARG A 113 -8.01 -1.35 38.17
N PHE A 114 -7.36 -1.97 37.19
CA PHE A 114 -6.79 -3.32 37.30
C PHE A 114 -5.27 -3.31 37.55
N MET A 115 -4.74 -2.23 38.13
CA MET A 115 -3.33 -2.11 38.50
C MET A 115 -2.85 -3.29 39.37
N GLY A 116 -1.65 -3.79 39.08
CA GLY A 116 -1.02 -4.90 39.79
C GLY A 116 -1.60 -6.29 39.49
N LYS A 117 -2.71 -6.38 38.75
CA LYS A 117 -3.29 -7.66 38.37
C LYS A 117 -2.49 -8.32 37.25
N ARG A 118 -2.37 -9.64 37.34
CA ARG A 118 -1.78 -10.52 36.33
C ARG A 118 -2.89 -10.93 35.37
N VAL A 119 -2.72 -10.63 34.08
CA VAL A 119 -3.77 -10.80 33.08
C VAL A 119 -3.20 -11.40 31.80
N PHE A 120 -3.96 -12.22 31.07
CA PHE A 120 -3.45 -12.95 29.90
C PHE A 120 -3.67 -12.17 28.61
N PHE A 121 -2.62 -12.04 27.78
CA PHE A 121 -2.72 -11.40 26.47
C PHE A 121 -3.35 -12.32 25.42
N LEU A 122 -4.40 -11.86 24.74
CA LEU A 122 -5.11 -12.65 23.74
C LEU A 122 -4.69 -12.32 22.31
N LYS A 123 -4.79 -11.05 21.90
CA LYS A 123 -4.42 -10.57 20.57
C LYS A 123 -4.30 -9.05 20.53
N GLN A 124 -3.63 -8.53 19.51
CA GLN A 124 -3.65 -7.09 19.23
C GLN A 124 -4.88 -6.71 18.40
N LEU A 125 -5.53 -5.61 18.75
CA LEU A 125 -6.63 -5.04 17.99
C LEU A 125 -6.11 -4.22 16.80
N PRO A 126 -6.92 -4.00 15.74
CA PRO A 126 -6.53 -3.17 14.59
C PRO A 126 -6.10 -1.75 14.97
N THR A 127 -6.64 -1.23 16.09
CA THR A 127 -6.29 0.06 16.69
C THR A 127 -4.89 0.09 17.33
N GLY A 128 -4.25 -1.08 17.53
CA GLY A 128 -2.95 -1.22 18.19
C GLY A 128 -3.01 -1.54 19.69
N LEU A 129 -4.22 -1.56 20.28
CA LEU A 129 -4.42 -1.91 21.69
C LEU A 129 -4.37 -3.42 21.92
N LEU A 130 -4.08 -3.83 23.17
CA LEU A 130 -4.00 -5.22 23.57
C LEU A 130 -5.36 -5.70 24.09
N LEU A 131 -5.87 -6.82 23.54
CA LEU A 131 -7.01 -7.53 24.12
C LEU A 131 -6.51 -8.47 25.21
N VAL A 132 -7.16 -8.40 26.37
CA VAL A 132 -6.68 -8.97 27.63
C VAL A 132 -7.88 -9.56 28.40
N HIS A 133 -7.72 -10.73 29.03
CA HIS A 133 -8.74 -11.42 29.83
C HIS A 133 -8.29 -11.65 31.28
#